data_AF-A0A2N2BI57-F1
#
_entry.id   AF-A0A2N2BI57-F1
#
_cell.length_a   1.000
_cell.length_b   1.000
_cell.length_c   1.000
_cell.angle_alpha   90.00
_cell.angle_beta   90.00
_cell.angle_gamma   90.00
#
_symmetry.space_group_name_H-M   'P 1'
#
loop_
_entity.id
_entity.type
_entity.pdbx_description
1 polymer ?
#
loop_
_entity_poly.entity_id
_entity_poly.type
_entity_poly.pdbx_seq_one_letter_code
_entity_poly.pdbx_strand_id
1 'polypeptide(L)'
;MKHTNCNFSLEGLQKMKENGTIFYTAAGYKKLKIAEIDTIAGTLKMERSTGKITWSLNLEKLFEIHEKVHSGELSLNQYDIDKEMPTWGNYITGLLQYFACENAK
;
A
#
# COMPACT_ATOMS: atom_id res chain seq x y z
N MET A 1 -13.82 -14.87 -10.57
CA MET A 1 -13.10 -14.34 -11.75
C MET A 1 -11.68 -14.04 -11.32
N LYS A 2 -10.66 -14.46 -12.08
CA LYS A 2 -9.24 -14.25 -11.73
C LYS A 2 -8.78 -12.90 -12.29
N HIS A 3 -8.51 -11.94 -11.41
CA HIS A 3 -7.78 -10.72 -11.78
C HIS A 3 -6.35 -11.11 -12.16
N THR A 4 -5.91 -10.76 -13.37
CA THR A 4 -4.76 -11.39 -14.02
C THR A 4 -3.42 -10.71 -13.76
N ASN A 5 -3.37 -9.54 -13.11
CA ASN A 5 -2.13 -8.75 -12.99
C ASN A 5 -1.78 -8.17 -11.60
N CYS A 6 -2.59 -8.38 -10.55
CA CYS A 6 -2.21 -7.90 -9.22
C CYS A 6 -1.16 -8.82 -8.58
N ASN A 7 -0.01 -8.23 -8.22
CA ASN A 7 1.11 -8.93 -7.58
C ASN A 7 1.33 -8.50 -6.11
N PHE A 8 0.30 -7.94 -5.46
CA PHE A 8 0.40 -7.53 -4.07
C PHE A 8 0.56 -8.75 -3.16
N SER A 9 1.67 -8.82 -2.44
CA SER A 9 1.97 -9.89 -1.48
C SER A 9 3.05 -9.43 -0.50
N LEU A 10 3.24 -10.17 0.60
CA LEU A 10 4.29 -9.87 1.56
C LEU A 10 5.68 -9.96 0.91
N GLU A 11 5.88 -10.98 0.06
CA GLU A 11 7.10 -11.14 -0.73
C GLU A 11 7.31 -9.96 -1.68
N GLY A 12 6.25 -9.45 -2.31
CA GLY A 12 6.30 -8.26 -3.15
C GLY A 12 6.74 -7.01 -2.37
N LEU A 13 6.20 -6.82 -1.17
CA LEU A 13 6.60 -5.72 -0.28
C LEU A 13 8.06 -5.84 0.17
N GLN A 14 8.52 -7.04 0.50
CA GLN A 14 9.91 -7.31 0.86
C GLN A 14 10.86 -7.02 -0.30
N LYS A 15 10.54 -7.49 -1.51
CA LYS A 15 11.29 -7.18 -2.74
C LYS A 15 11.34 -5.68 -3.02
N MET A 16 10.24 -4.95 -2.83
CA MET A 16 10.23 -3.49 -2.97
C MET A 16 11.19 -2.81 -1.98
N LYS A 17 11.20 -3.24 -0.72
CA LYS A 17 12.13 -2.73 0.30
C LYS A 17 13.59 -3.01 -0.08
N GLU A 18 13.91 -4.26 -0.43
CA GLU A 18 15.27 -4.69 -0.78
C GLU A 18 15.83 -3.94 -1.99
N ASN A 19 14.99 -3.75 -3.01
CA ASN A 19 15.36 -3.02 -4.22
C ASN A 19 15.34 -1.49 -4.06
N GLY A 20 14.90 -0.96 -2.91
CA GLY A 20 14.69 0.47 -2.72
C GLY A 20 13.66 1.06 -3.69
N THR A 21 12.66 0.26 -4.07
CA THR A 21 11.66 0.61 -5.09
C THR A 21 10.89 1.86 -4.69
N ILE A 22 10.85 2.82 -5.61
CA ILE A 22 10.10 4.07 -5.44
C ILE A 22 8.72 3.91 -6.08
N PHE A 23 7.70 4.29 -5.34
CA PHE A 23 6.33 4.45 -5.83
C PHE A 23 5.82 5.86 -5.46
N TYR A 24 4.60 6.17 -5.89
CA TYR A 24 4.00 7.49 -5.71
C TYR A 24 2.76 7.41 -4.82
N THR A 25 2.48 8.47 -4.08
CA THR A 25 1.19 8.66 -3.41
C THR A 25 0.03 8.68 -4.41
N ALA A 26 -1.21 8.49 -3.95
CA ALA A 26 -2.42 8.50 -4.79
C ALA A 26 -2.51 9.71 -5.76
N ALA A 27 -2.10 10.89 -5.29
CA ALA A 27 -2.10 12.11 -6.10
C ALA A 27 -0.94 12.20 -7.14
N GLY A 28 -0.02 11.23 -7.17
CA GLY A 28 1.09 11.16 -8.14
C GLY A 28 2.28 12.11 -7.89
N TYR A 29 2.18 13.08 -6.97
CA TYR A 29 3.21 14.12 -6.81
C TYR A 29 4.36 13.78 -5.85
N LYS A 30 4.13 12.89 -4.87
CA LYS A 30 5.10 12.61 -3.81
C LYS A 30 5.61 11.17 -3.91
N LYS A 31 6.93 11.03 -3.85
CA LYS A 31 7.63 9.75 -3.86
C LYS A 31 7.65 9.12 -2.47
N LEU A 32 7.50 7.80 -2.44
CA LEU A 32 7.58 6.93 -1.28
C LEU A 32 8.47 5.73 -1.61
N LYS A 33 9.09 5.14 -0.60
CA LYS A 33 9.66 3.79 -0.65
C LYS A 33 9.41 3.09 0.68
N ILE A 34 9.43 1.77 0.69
CA ILE A 34 9.34 1.01 1.95
C ILE A 34 10.70 1.12 2.66
N ALA A 35 10.68 1.59 3.91
CA ALA A 35 11.87 1.72 4.73
C ALA A 35 12.07 0.49 5.63
N GLU A 36 10.99 0.02 6.23
CA GLU A 36 11.01 -1.04 7.23
C GLU A 36 9.80 -1.94 7.06
N ILE A 37 10.02 -3.24 7.24
CA ILE A 37 8.98 -4.26 7.38
C ILE A 37 9.42 -5.08 8.59
N ASP A 38 8.60 -5.11 9.63
CA ASP A 38 8.76 -5.94 10.80
C ASP A 38 7.66 -7.01 10.79
N THR A 39 8.04 -8.23 10.43
CA THR A 39 7.11 -9.36 10.33
C THR A 39 6.72 -9.93 11.69
N ILE A 40 7.52 -9.66 12.75
CA ILE A 40 7.20 -10.10 14.11
C ILE A 40 6.16 -9.16 14.71
N ALA A 41 6.38 -7.85 14.58
CA ALA A 41 5.42 -6.84 15.03
C ALA A 41 4.22 -6.67 14.08
N GLY A 42 4.30 -7.23 12.86
CA GLY A 42 3.25 -7.10 11.85
C GLY A 42 3.10 -5.65 11.34
N THR A 43 4.22 -4.93 11.17
CA THR A 43 4.19 -3.52 10.75
C THR A 43 5.07 -3.19 9.56
N LEU A 44 4.73 -2.10 8.88
CA LEU A 44 5.49 -1.51 7.78
C LEU A 44 5.68 -0.01 8.02
N LYS A 45 6.84 0.54 7.65
CA LYS A 45 7.08 1.99 7.60
C LYS A 45 7.60 2.40 6.24
N MET A 46 7.25 3.61 5.82
CA MET A 46 7.66 4.18 4.54
C MET A 46 8.58 5.38 4.78
N GLU A 47 9.48 5.63 3.83
CA GLU A 47 10.27 6.86 3.77
C GLU A 47 9.65 7.82 2.75
N ARG A 48 9.40 9.06 3.18
CA ARG A 48 8.94 10.14 2.30
C ARG A 48 10.10 10.71 1.50
N SER A 49 9.79 11.43 0.42
CA SER A 49 10.80 12.18 -0.36
C SER A 49 11.66 13.17 0.45
N THR A 50 11.26 13.51 1.67
CA THR A 50 12.02 14.35 2.61
C THR A 50 13.01 13.57 3.48
N GLY A 51 13.13 12.25 3.29
CA GLY A 51 13.90 11.35 4.16
C GLY A 51 13.21 11.01 5.49
N LYS A 52 12.04 11.61 5.78
CA LYS A 52 11.29 11.33 7.02
C LYS A 52 10.54 10.01 6.93
N ILE A 53 10.80 9.13 7.89
CA ILE A 53 10.05 7.88 8.11
C ILE A 53 8.63 8.20 8.61
N THR A 54 7.65 7.40 8.20
CA THR A 54 6.27 7.47 8.68
C THR A 54 6.12 6.78 10.04
N TRP A 55 4.96 6.94 10.68
CA TRP A 55 4.56 6.01 11.75
C TRP A 55 4.33 4.60 11.17
N SER A 56 4.06 3.63 12.04
CA SER A 56 3.83 2.23 11.65
C SER A 56 2.45 2.03 11.01
N LEU A 57 2.44 1.34 9.88
CA LEU A 57 1.28 0.77 9.21
C LEU A 57 1.12 -0.66 9.70
N ASN A 58 -0.06 -1.05 10.16
CA ASN A 58 -0.38 -2.44 10.47
C ASN A 58 -0.52 -3.26 9.17
N LEU A 59 0.22 -4.37 9.05
CA LEU A 59 0.22 -5.21 7.86
C LEU A 59 -1.10 -5.95 7.68
N GLU A 60 -1.66 -6.55 8.73
CA GLU A 60 -2.94 -7.27 8.66
C GLU A 60 -4.03 -6.36 8.08
N LYS A 61 -4.15 -5.12 8.59
CA LYS A 61 -5.11 -4.14 8.10
C LYS A 61 -4.84 -3.74 6.64
N LEU A 62 -3.58 -3.64 6.23
CA LEU A 62 -3.22 -3.39 4.83
C LEU A 62 -3.69 -4.54 3.92
N PHE A 63 -3.52 -5.79 4.33
CA PHE A 63 -4.01 -6.95 3.59
C PHE A 63 -5.54 -7.01 3.55
N GLU A 64 -6.24 -6.68 4.65
CA GLU A 64 -7.70 -6.55 4.65
C GLU A 64 -8.18 -5.51 3.64
N ILE A 65 -7.55 -4.32 3.61
CA ILE A 65 -7.88 -3.26 2.67
C ILE A 65 -7.65 -3.72 1.23
N HIS A 66 -6.54 -4.42 0.96
CA HIS A 66 -6.26 -5.01 -0.34
C HIS A 66 -7.37 -5.97 -0.77
N GLU A 67 -7.79 -6.89 0.10
CA GLU A 67 -8.88 -7.84 -0.22
C GLU A 67 -10.21 -7.13 -0.47
N LYS A 68 -10.56 -6.10 0.31
CA LYS A 68 -11.76 -5.29 0.08
C LYS A 68 -11.71 -4.54 -1.25
N VAL A 69 -10.53 -4.05 -1.65
CA VAL A 69 -10.36 -3.42 -2.96
C VAL A 69 -10.52 -4.43 -4.08
N HIS A 70 -9.91 -5.60 -3.94
CA HIS A 70 -10.03 -6.69 -4.91
C HIS A 70 -11.46 -7.23 -5.05
N SER A 71 -12.21 -7.33 -3.96
CA SER A 71 -13.59 -7.79 -3.98
C SER A 71 -14.56 -6.72 -4.52
N GLY A 72 -14.12 -5.48 -4.65
CA GLY A 72 -14.95 -4.32 -5.01
C GLY A 72 -15.78 -3.76 -3.85
N GLU A 73 -15.62 -4.29 -2.62
CA GLU A 73 -16.27 -3.78 -1.41
C GLU A 73 -15.75 -2.38 -1.04
N LEU A 74 -14.48 -2.10 -1.33
CA LEU A 74 -13.84 -0.81 -1.10
C LEU A 74 -13.30 -0.28 -2.42
N SER A 75 -13.60 0.97 -2.75
CA SER A 75 -13.06 1.54 -3.98
C SER A 75 -11.60 1.96 -3.78
N LEU A 76 -10.73 1.75 -4.79
CA LEU A 76 -9.34 2.19 -4.76
C LEU A 76 -9.22 3.71 -4.91
N ASN A 77 -9.54 4.45 -3.85
CA ASN A 77 -9.28 5.88 -3.75
C ASN A 77 -8.87 6.27 -2.32
N GLN A 78 -8.15 7.38 -2.21
CA GLN A 78 -7.58 7.82 -0.94
C GLN A 78 -8.62 8.08 0.15
N TYR A 79 -9.80 8.59 -0.20
CA TYR A 79 -10.81 9.00 0.77
C TYR A 79 -11.49 7.80 1.41
N ASP A 80 -11.84 6.78 0.61
CA ASP A 80 -12.47 5.57 1.13
C ASP A 80 -11.48 4.72 1.91
N ILE A 81 -10.23 4.60 1.45
CA ILE A 81 -9.18 3.89 2.19
C ILE A 81 -8.84 4.61 3.51
N ASP A 82 -8.86 5.95 3.54
CA ASP A 82 -8.61 6.69 4.78
C ASP A 82 -9.68 6.45 5.86
N LYS A 83 -10.92 6.11 5.47
CA LYS A 83 -11.96 5.72 6.45
C LYS A 83 -11.65 4.39 7.13
N GLU A 84 -11.03 3.45 6.41
CA GLU A 84 -10.61 2.16 6.96
C GLU A 84 -9.30 2.29 7.75
N MET A 85 -8.43 3.22 7.36
CA MET A 85 -7.15 3.45 7.99
C MET A 85 -6.76 4.93 7.94
N PRO A 86 -7.19 5.72 8.95
CA PRO A 86 -6.98 7.16 8.97
C PRO A 86 -5.51 7.53 8.84
N THR A 87 -5.25 8.63 8.13
CA THR A 87 -3.93 9.20 7.81
C THR A 87 -3.06 8.41 6.82
N TRP A 88 -3.51 7.22 6.41
CA TRP A 88 -2.79 6.34 5.49
C TRP A 88 -3.39 6.29 4.09
N GLY A 89 -4.61 6.81 3.87
CA GLY A 89 -5.35 6.63 2.63
C GLY A 89 -4.55 6.98 1.38
N ASN A 90 -3.86 8.12 1.38
CA ASN A 90 -3.04 8.58 0.27
C ASN A 90 -1.82 7.68 -0.02
N TYR A 91 -1.25 7.03 1.01
CA TYR A 91 -0.07 6.18 0.87
C TYR A 91 -0.45 4.77 0.44
N ILE A 92 -1.48 4.19 1.08
CA ILE A 92 -1.98 2.86 0.75
C ILE A 92 -2.54 2.84 -0.66
N THR A 93 -3.34 3.83 -1.06
CA THR A 93 -3.87 3.90 -2.44
C THR A 93 -2.74 3.90 -3.47
N GLY A 94 -1.70 4.71 -3.25
CA GLY A 94 -0.55 4.75 -4.15
C GLY A 94 0.23 3.43 -4.21
N LEU A 95 0.36 2.74 -3.07
CA LEU A 95 0.97 1.42 -3.00
C LEU A 95 0.16 0.37 -3.78
N LEU A 96 -1.16 0.32 -3.60
CA LEU A 96 -2.02 -0.65 -4.28
C LEU A 96 -2.12 -0.34 -5.80
N GLN A 97 -2.11 0.94 -6.18
CA GLN A 97 -1.98 1.35 -7.58
C GLN A 97 -0.67 0.87 -8.21
N TYR A 98 0.45 0.94 -7.48
CA TYR A 98 1.74 0.42 -7.94
C TYR A 98 1.67 -1.09 -8.23
N PHE A 99 0.96 -1.86 -7.41
CA PHE A 99 0.74 -3.29 -7.61
C PHE A 99 -0.32 -3.63 -8.66
N ALA A 100 -0.87 -2.64 -9.36
CA ALA A 100 -1.95 -2.82 -10.34
C ALA A 100 -3.18 -3.52 -9.73
N CYS A 101 -3.53 -3.20 -8.49
CA CYS A 101 -4.84 -3.56 -7.94
C CYS A 101 -5.89 -2.80 -8.76
N GLU A 102 -6.57 -3.46 -9.69
CA GLU A 102 -7.73 -2.89 -10.37
C GLU A 102 -9.00 -3.34 -9.65
N ASN A 103 -9.98 -2.45 -9.48
CA ASN A 103 -11.29 -2.83 -8.97
C ASN A 103 -11.88 -3.91 -9.89
N ALA A 104 -12.49 -4.94 -9.30
CA ALA A 104 -13.43 -5.79 -10.02
C ALA A 104 -14.56 -4.90 -10.55
N LYS A 105 -14.56 -4.62 -11.86
CA LYS A 105 -15.73 -4.10 -12.56
C LYS A 105 -16.63 -5.26 -12.93
#